data_AF-A0A241Q1C7-F1
#
_entry.id   AF-A0A241Q1C7-F1
#
_cell.length_a   1.000
_cell.length_b   1.000
_cell.length_c   1.000
_cell.angle_alpha   90.00
_cell.angle_beta   90.00
_cell.angle_gamma   90.00
#
_symmetry.space_group_name_H-M   'P 1'
#
loop_
_entity.id
_entity.type
_entity.pdbx_description
1 polymer ?
#
loop_
_entity_poly.entity_id
_entity_poly.type
_entity_poly.pdbx_seq_one_letter_code
_entity_poly.pdbx_strand_id
1 'polypeptide(L)'
;MKSKIIKILLFLFIGLESLAITNRERIEKDLRKLNITDSTVIAQTIAIDEKLGDKLLQGETIEGTLNELKKLVDKTPKNFYISYQIVRYYLETEKNIEEVKKNRKYFDLYIENTPHEEERLATDMLYYEKIGDKEKFKKYYDEFSKKTFGRWMGVLGLARYKKDFVSIKKDVTLGLNLLKKQIKDGNKDEVTDEELFQVQNMYDSLVVQELLEKKEYQKIVDYYLNNMANQNYYTTGVMMKYGDRLVSQLGFVTDINEKFLNKNKENFEKIMNTKVYRELEKVGKVIIINK
;
A
#
# COMPACT_ATOMS: atom_id res chain seq x y z
N MET A 1 -56.45 -4.50 -7.69
CA MET A 1 -56.11 -5.87 -8.15
C MET A 1 -54.83 -5.81 -8.96
N LYS A 2 -53.75 -6.41 -8.42
CA LYS A 2 -53.08 -7.62 -8.97
C LYS A 2 -52.28 -7.32 -10.25
N SER A 3 -51.00 -6.95 -10.15
CA SER A 3 -49.82 -7.84 -9.95
C SER A 3 -49.43 -8.62 -11.22
N LYS A 4 -48.17 -8.41 -11.66
CA LYS A 4 -47.11 -9.42 -11.98
C LYS A 4 -46.00 -8.72 -12.81
N ILE A 5 -44.95 -8.16 -12.16
CA ILE A 5 -43.64 -8.74 -11.80
C ILE A 5 -42.79 -9.17 -13.02
N ILE A 6 -41.50 -8.78 -12.97
CA ILE A 6 -40.25 -9.45 -13.45
C ILE A 6 -39.34 -8.35 -14.08
N LYS A 7 -38.15 -7.94 -13.59
CA LYS A 7 -37.08 -8.61 -12.83
C LYS A 7 -36.45 -7.68 -11.79
N ILE A 8 -36.39 -8.16 -10.55
CA ILE A 8 -35.18 -8.22 -9.71
C ILE A 8 -34.16 -7.10 -10.00
N LEU A 9 -34.34 -5.96 -9.34
CA LEU A 9 -33.17 -5.21 -8.86
C LEU A 9 -32.72 -5.96 -7.62
N LEU A 10 -31.82 -6.92 -7.86
CA LEU A 10 -31.00 -7.49 -6.80
C LEU A 10 -30.09 -6.34 -6.34
N PHE A 11 -30.61 -5.49 -5.45
CA PHE A 11 -29.77 -4.79 -4.50
C PHE A 11 -29.27 -5.85 -3.50
N LEU A 12 -28.45 -6.78 -3.98
CA LEU A 12 -27.33 -7.18 -3.17
C LEU A 12 -26.46 -5.93 -3.10
N PHE A 13 -26.66 -5.16 -2.05
CA PHE A 13 -25.50 -4.94 -1.20
C PHE A 13 -24.91 -6.33 -0.93
N ILE A 14 -24.10 -6.83 -1.86
CA ILE A 14 -22.85 -7.41 -1.42
C ILE A 14 -22.23 -6.16 -0.82
N GLY A 15 -22.46 -5.96 0.49
CA GLY A 15 -21.45 -5.29 1.26
C GLY A 15 -20.18 -5.93 0.76
N LEU A 16 -19.31 -5.16 0.13
CA LEU A 16 -17.93 -5.56 0.00
C LEU A 16 -17.39 -5.53 1.45
N GLU A 17 -17.96 -6.37 2.31
CA GLU A 17 -17.32 -6.99 3.44
C GLU A 17 -16.05 -7.55 2.82
N SER A 18 -14.94 -6.87 3.09
CA SER A 18 -13.56 -7.32 2.88
C SER A 18 -13.43 -8.48 1.89
N LEU A 19 -13.28 -8.17 0.58
CA LEU A 19 -13.17 -9.21 -0.45
C LEU A 19 -11.89 -10.06 -0.30
N ALA A 20 -10.92 -9.54 0.46
CA ALA A 20 -9.58 -10.05 0.69
C ALA A 20 -9.34 -10.28 2.20
N ILE A 21 -8.34 -11.08 2.55
CA ILE A 21 -7.89 -11.20 3.95
C ILE A 21 -7.30 -9.87 4.43
N THR A 22 -7.41 -9.55 5.71
CA THR A 22 -6.69 -8.39 6.27
C THR A 22 -5.20 -8.69 6.35
N ASN A 23 -4.36 -7.65 6.35
CA ASN A 23 -2.93 -7.84 6.53
C ASN A 23 -2.59 -8.49 7.90
N ARG A 24 -3.42 -8.25 8.93
CA ARG A 24 -3.31 -8.94 10.24
C ARG A 24 -3.47 -10.45 10.11
N GLU A 25 -4.55 -10.89 9.45
CA GLU A 25 -4.84 -12.32 9.25
C GLU A 25 -3.75 -12.98 8.40
N ARG A 26 -3.24 -12.27 7.40
CA ARG A 26 -2.11 -12.75 6.59
C ARG A 26 -0.85 -12.94 7.42
N ILE A 27 -0.45 -11.93 8.20
CA ILE A 27 0.72 -12.01 9.09
C ILE A 27 0.58 -13.21 10.02
N GLU A 28 -0.57 -13.36 10.68
CA GLU A 28 -0.80 -14.49 11.58
C GLU A 28 -0.68 -15.84 10.85
N LYS A 29 -1.34 -15.98 9.70
CA LYS A 29 -1.31 -17.20 8.88
C LYS A 29 0.12 -17.57 8.44
N ASP A 30 0.89 -16.60 7.97
CA ASP A 30 2.24 -16.83 7.46
C ASP A 30 3.23 -17.15 8.59
N LEU A 31 3.16 -16.43 9.71
CA LEU A 31 4.01 -16.70 10.86
C LEU A 31 3.76 -18.09 11.43
N ARG A 32 2.48 -18.51 11.53
CA ARG A 32 2.13 -19.87 11.96
C ARG A 32 2.68 -20.94 11.01
N LYS A 33 2.64 -20.72 9.69
CA LYS A 33 3.26 -21.63 8.70
C LYS A 33 4.78 -21.76 8.88
N LEU A 34 5.44 -20.73 9.40
CA LEU A 34 6.87 -20.73 9.71
C LEU A 34 7.21 -21.30 11.09
N ASN A 35 6.24 -21.92 11.77
CA ASN A 35 6.33 -22.42 13.14
C ASN A 35 6.60 -21.32 14.19
N ILE A 36 6.22 -20.08 13.92
CA ILE A 36 6.21 -18.99 14.90
C ILE A 36 4.80 -18.96 15.49
N THR A 37 4.62 -19.63 16.64
CA THR A 37 3.30 -19.79 17.28
C THR A 37 3.15 -19.00 18.59
N ASP A 38 4.22 -18.34 19.06
CA ASP A 38 4.16 -17.44 20.21
C ASP A 38 3.26 -16.23 19.88
N SER A 39 2.14 -16.13 20.59
CA SER A 39 1.14 -15.08 20.38
C SER A 39 1.70 -13.68 20.65
N THR A 40 2.69 -13.56 21.53
CA THR A 40 3.36 -12.28 21.83
C THR A 40 4.19 -11.82 20.64
N VAL A 41 4.91 -12.73 19.99
CA VAL A 41 5.70 -12.42 18.79
C VAL A 41 4.78 -12.04 17.62
N ILE A 42 3.69 -12.78 17.43
CA ILE A 42 2.70 -12.49 16.37
C ILE A 42 2.08 -11.10 16.61
N ALA A 43 1.59 -10.84 17.83
CA ALA A 43 0.98 -9.55 18.18
C ALA A 43 1.97 -8.39 18.04
N GLN A 44 3.23 -8.57 18.46
CA GLN A 44 4.28 -7.57 18.29
C GLN A 44 4.58 -7.30 16.82
N THR A 45 4.59 -8.34 15.97
CA THR A 45 4.82 -8.20 14.54
C THR A 45 3.70 -7.41 13.86
N ILE A 46 2.44 -7.72 14.19
CA ILE A 46 1.28 -6.98 13.71
C ILE A 46 1.36 -5.52 14.14
N ALA A 47 1.63 -5.25 15.43
CA ALA A 47 1.74 -3.89 15.94
C ALA A 47 2.84 -3.08 15.24
N ILE A 48 3.97 -3.72 14.91
CA ILE A 48 5.07 -3.09 14.14
C ILE A 48 4.62 -2.79 12.71
N ASP A 49 4.00 -3.74 12.01
CA ASP A 49 3.50 -3.53 10.64
C ASP A 49 2.50 -2.37 10.57
N GLU A 50 1.62 -2.26 11.55
CA GLU A 50 0.63 -1.18 11.62
C GLU A 50 1.22 0.17 12.00
N LYS A 51 2.12 0.18 13.00
CA LYS A 51 2.77 1.41 13.46
C LYS A 51 3.63 2.03 12.36
N LEU A 52 4.41 1.20 11.68
CA LEU A 52 5.28 1.63 10.59
C LEU A 52 4.49 1.88 9.32
N GLY A 53 3.53 1.01 9.01
CA GLY A 53 2.66 1.11 7.84
C GLY A 53 3.42 1.42 6.56
N ASP A 54 2.95 2.42 5.83
CA ASP A 54 3.61 2.94 4.64
C ASP A 54 4.69 4.01 4.92
N LYS A 55 4.97 4.31 6.18
CA LYS A 55 5.94 5.35 6.57
C LYS A 55 7.35 4.86 6.37
N LEU A 56 8.17 5.68 5.72
CA LEU A 56 9.60 5.45 5.70
C LEU A 56 10.11 5.55 7.14
N LEU A 57 10.94 4.59 7.57
CA LEU A 57 11.72 4.73 8.80
C LEU A 57 12.63 5.94 8.59
N GLN A 58 12.25 7.11 9.09
CA GLN A 58 12.89 8.42 8.90
C GLN A 58 12.71 9.29 10.17
N GLY A 59 13.64 10.23 10.41
CA GLY A 59 13.57 11.18 11.53
C GLY A 59 14.38 10.76 12.77
N GLU A 60 14.23 11.52 13.86
CA GLU A 60 15.11 11.45 15.06
C GLU A 60 15.04 10.10 15.80
N THR A 61 13.96 9.34 15.66
CA THR A 61 13.75 8.06 16.36
C THR A 61 14.15 6.83 15.55
N ILE A 62 14.75 7.04 14.37
CA ILE A 62 15.05 5.99 13.39
C ILE A 62 16.03 4.95 13.91
N GLU A 63 17.11 5.39 14.58
CA GLU A 63 18.18 4.52 15.04
C GLU A 63 17.70 3.60 16.16
N GLY A 64 16.94 4.15 17.11
CA GLY A 64 16.30 3.38 18.18
C GLY A 64 15.36 2.32 17.62
N THR A 65 14.48 2.70 16.70
CA THR A 65 13.52 1.78 16.05
C THR A 65 14.26 0.69 15.27
N LEU A 66 15.28 1.04 14.49
CA LEU A 66 16.07 0.07 13.74
C LEU A 66 16.79 -0.92 14.68
N ASN A 67 17.37 -0.44 15.78
CA ASN A 67 18.04 -1.29 16.76
C ASN A 67 17.08 -2.26 17.46
N GLU A 68 15.85 -1.83 17.74
CA GLU A 68 14.78 -2.71 18.25
C GLU A 68 14.41 -3.79 17.23
N LEU A 69 14.20 -3.43 15.96
CA LEU A 69 13.91 -4.37 14.89
C LEU A 69 15.03 -5.41 14.72
N LYS A 70 16.30 -4.96 14.76
CA LYS A 70 17.46 -5.86 14.69
C LYS A 70 17.49 -6.86 15.85
N LYS A 71 17.23 -6.41 17.08
CA LYS A 71 17.13 -7.32 18.25
C LYS A 71 15.99 -8.32 18.12
N LEU A 72 14.87 -7.92 17.52
CA LEU A 72 13.71 -8.79 17.30
C LEU A 72 14.01 -9.86 16.24
N VAL A 73 14.59 -9.47 15.10
CA VAL A 73 14.93 -10.45 14.05
C VAL A 73 16.00 -11.41 14.51
N ASP A 74 16.98 -10.99 15.32
CA ASP A 74 18.00 -11.89 15.87
C ASP A 74 17.38 -12.98 16.78
N LYS A 75 16.27 -12.68 17.46
CA LYS A 75 15.52 -13.65 18.27
C LYS A 75 14.52 -14.48 17.46
N THR A 76 14.05 -13.94 16.34
CA THR A 76 13.01 -14.52 15.49
C THR A 76 13.43 -14.49 14.02
N PRO A 77 14.52 -15.17 13.63
CA PRO A 77 15.14 -15.00 12.31
C PRO A 77 14.23 -15.40 11.14
N LYS A 78 13.28 -16.31 11.38
CA LYS A 78 12.27 -16.71 10.39
C LYS A 78 11.16 -15.67 10.18
N ASN A 79 11.04 -14.67 11.05
CA ASN A 79 10.01 -13.65 10.97
C ASN A 79 10.33 -12.65 9.86
N PHE A 80 9.96 -13.01 8.63
CA PHE A 80 10.30 -12.21 7.46
C PHE A 80 9.65 -10.82 7.48
N TYR A 81 8.50 -10.64 8.15
CA TYR A 81 7.88 -9.32 8.33
C TYR A 81 8.76 -8.33 9.09
N ILE A 82 9.54 -8.79 10.08
CA ILE A 82 10.50 -7.91 10.79
C ILE A 82 11.72 -7.63 9.92
N SER A 83 12.27 -8.67 9.27
CA SER A 83 13.41 -8.48 8.35
C SER A 83 13.06 -7.54 7.19
N TYR A 84 11.83 -7.59 6.70
CA TYR A 84 11.31 -6.70 5.65
C TYR A 84 11.40 -5.23 6.06
N GLN A 85 11.04 -4.88 7.30
CA GLN A 85 11.13 -3.49 7.77
C GLN A 85 12.58 -3.00 7.84
N ILE A 86 13.52 -3.89 8.20
CA ILE A 86 14.96 -3.58 8.18
C ILE A 86 15.47 -3.41 6.75
N VAL A 87 15.12 -4.32 5.84
CA VAL A 87 15.44 -4.26 4.41
C VAL A 87 14.94 -2.96 3.80
N ARG A 88 13.69 -2.60 4.09
CA ARG A 88 13.06 -1.38 3.62
C ARG A 88 13.81 -0.12 4.07
N TYR A 89 14.26 -0.05 5.33
CA TYR A 89 15.11 1.03 5.80
C TYR A 89 16.40 1.16 4.98
N TYR A 90 17.09 0.04 4.71
CA TYR A 90 18.34 0.05 3.95
C TYR A 90 18.14 0.41 2.47
N LEU A 91 17.01 0.03 1.88
CA LEU A 91 16.67 0.39 0.51
C LEU A 91 16.28 1.87 0.38
N GLU A 92 15.40 2.35 1.26
CA GLU A 92 14.68 3.62 1.08
C GLU A 92 15.27 4.79 1.87
N THR A 93 15.92 4.54 3.02
CA THR A 93 16.41 5.62 3.90
C THR A 93 17.92 5.69 4.00
N GLU A 94 18.63 4.57 4.19
CA GLU A 94 20.08 4.57 4.32
C GLU A 94 20.73 5.09 3.02
N LYS A 95 21.59 6.10 3.14
CA LYS A 95 22.30 6.72 2.01
C LYS A 95 23.70 6.17 1.83
N ASN A 96 24.32 5.67 2.90
CA ASN A 96 25.65 5.07 2.86
C ASN A 96 25.58 3.65 2.28
N ILE A 97 26.03 3.50 1.04
CA ILE A 97 26.06 2.22 0.32
C ILE A 97 26.91 1.17 1.04
N GLU A 98 27.99 1.56 1.70
CA GLU A 98 28.83 0.61 2.44
C GLU A 98 28.11 0.06 3.69
N GLU A 99 27.28 0.87 4.35
CA GLU A 99 26.41 0.37 5.42
C GLU A 99 25.32 -0.55 4.88
N VAL A 100 24.74 -0.27 3.70
CA VAL A 100 23.81 -1.20 3.03
C VAL A 100 24.50 -2.55 2.76
N LYS A 101 25.71 -2.53 2.20
CA LYS A 101 26.49 -3.75 1.91
C LYS A 101 26.81 -4.55 3.18
N LYS A 102 27.28 -3.88 4.23
CA LYS A 102 27.60 -4.49 5.54
C LYS A 102 26.40 -5.18 6.18
N ASN A 103 25.19 -4.70 5.89
CA ASN A 103 23.94 -5.21 6.43
C ASN A 103 23.18 -6.15 5.47
N ARG A 104 23.85 -6.69 4.44
CA ARG A 104 23.31 -7.70 3.50
C ARG A 104 22.63 -8.88 4.19
N LYS A 105 23.11 -9.31 5.36
CA LYS A 105 22.51 -10.39 6.16
C LYS A 105 21.00 -10.23 6.40
N TYR A 106 20.48 -9.01 6.52
CA TYR A 106 19.04 -8.78 6.73
C TYR A 106 18.23 -8.97 5.43
N PHE A 107 18.84 -8.70 4.28
CA PHE A 107 18.26 -9.02 2.97
C PHE A 107 18.21 -10.54 2.79
N ASP A 108 19.30 -11.25 3.11
CA ASP A 108 19.35 -12.71 3.00
C ASP A 108 18.31 -13.35 3.93
N LEU A 109 18.18 -12.89 5.18
CA LEU A 109 17.14 -13.35 6.11
C LEU A 109 15.72 -13.17 5.53
N TYR A 110 15.42 -12.02 4.92
CA TYR A 110 14.14 -11.81 4.26
C TYR A 110 13.96 -12.78 3.08
N ILE A 111 14.95 -12.86 2.19
CA ILE A 111 14.89 -13.68 0.98
C ILE A 111 14.73 -15.17 1.31
N GLU A 112 15.40 -15.67 2.35
CA GLU A 112 15.34 -17.08 2.77
C GLU A 112 13.97 -17.47 3.34
N ASN A 113 13.28 -16.54 4.00
CA ASN A 113 12.07 -16.83 4.78
C ASN A 113 10.77 -16.35 4.12
N THR A 114 10.84 -15.49 3.11
CA THR A 114 9.67 -15.03 2.35
C THR A 114 9.13 -16.14 1.45
N PRO A 115 7.83 -16.51 1.59
CA PRO A 115 7.25 -17.60 0.80
C PRO A 115 6.99 -17.22 -0.67
N HIS A 116 6.96 -15.93 -0.98
CA HIS A 116 6.63 -15.40 -2.31
C HIS A 116 7.91 -15.26 -3.18
N GLU A 117 7.98 -16.00 -4.29
CA GLU A 117 9.15 -15.96 -5.21
C GLU A 117 9.39 -14.57 -5.80
N GLU A 118 8.31 -13.88 -6.17
CA GLU A 118 8.33 -12.53 -6.70
C GLU A 118 8.94 -11.51 -5.73
N GLU A 119 8.65 -11.61 -4.43
CA GLU A 119 9.20 -10.72 -3.41
C GLU A 119 10.70 -10.97 -3.21
N ARG A 120 11.13 -12.23 -3.25
CA ARG A 120 12.55 -12.60 -3.17
C ARG A 120 13.34 -12.00 -4.34
N LEU A 121 12.83 -12.19 -5.55
CA LEU A 121 13.44 -11.65 -6.77
C LEU A 121 13.45 -10.12 -6.77
N ALA A 122 12.36 -9.49 -6.33
CA ALA A 122 12.28 -8.04 -6.21
C ALA A 122 13.32 -7.51 -5.21
N THR A 123 13.48 -8.14 -4.05
CA THR A 123 14.45 -7.69 -3.04
C THR A 123 15.89 -7.80 -3.53
N ASP A 124 16.27 -8.89 -4.20
CA ASP A 124 17.61 -8.99 -4.81
C ASP A 124 17.81 -7.93 -5.90
N MET A 125 16.82 -7.75 -6.79
CA MET A 125 16.84 -6.70 -7.82
C MET A 125 17.09 -5.32 -7.19
N LEU A 126 16.30 -4.95 -6.17
CA LEU A 126 16.40 -3.65 -5.50
C LEU A 126 17.71 -3.47 -4.73
N TYR A 127 18.23 -4.53 -4.12
CA TYR A 127 19.53 -4.49 -3.45
C TYR A 127 20.66 -4.20 -4.44
N TYR A 128 20.70 -4.93 -5.55
CA TYR A 128 21.77 -4.75 -6.55
C TYR A 128 21.65 -3.41 -7.29
N GLU A 129 20.42 -2.92 -7.50
CA GLU A 129 20.17 -1.55 -7.93
C GLU A 129 20.79 -0.55 -6.94
N LYS A 130 20.48 -0.68 -5.64
CA LYS A 130 20.91 0.22 -4.57
C LYS A 130 22.42 0.33 -4.45
N ILE A 131 23.14 -0.78 -4.57
CA ILE A 131 24.62 -0.79 -4.44
C ILE A 131 25.35 -0.50 -5.76
N GLY A 132 24.63 -0.33 -6.86
CA GLY A 132 25.19 -0.01 -8.18
C GLY A 132 25.79 -1.20 -8.95
N ASP A 133 25.47 -2.45 -8.57
CA ASP A 133 25.92 -3.65 -9.29
C ASP A 133 24.99 -3.91 -10.49
N LYS A 134 25.36 -3.32 -11.63
CA LYS A 134 24.54 -3.35 -12.86
C LYS A 134 24.37 -4.74 -13.45
N GLU A 135 25.39 -5.60 -13.34
CA GLU A 135 25.34 -6.95 -13.91
C GLU A 135 24.34 -7.81 -13.15
N LYS A 136 24.46 -7.83 -11.82
CA LYS A 136 23.51 -8.57 -10.99
C LYS A 136 22.12 -7.95 -11.02
N PHE A 137 22.01 -6.62 -11.00
CA PHE A 137 20.72 -5.95 -11.20
C PHE A 137 20.04 -6.43 -12.47
N LYS A 138 20.74 -6.43 -13.61
CA LYS A 138 20.17 -6.89 -14.88
C LYS A 138 19.71 -8.35 -14.80
N LYS A 139 20.54 -9.24 -14.22
CA LYS A 139 20.18 -10.65 -14.04
C LYS A 139 18.85 -10.79 -13.27
N TYR A 140 18.74 -10.15 -12.11
CA TYR A 140 17.53 -10.25 -11.28
C TYR A 140 16.33 -9.53 -11.89
N TYR A 141 16.54 -8.43 -12.61
CA TYR A 141 15.51 -7.75 -13.38
C TYR A 141 14.92 -8.66 -14.46
N ASP A 142 15.77 -9.35 -15.25
CA ASP A 142 15.33 -10.27 -16.30
C ASP A 142 14.58 -11.48 -15.70
N GLU A 143 15.08 -12.04 -14.59
CA GLU A 143 14.43 -13.13 -13.87
C GLU A 143 13.07 -12.70 -13.28
N PHE A 144 13.01 -11.56 -12.59
CA PHE A 144 11.79 -10.98 -12.05
C PHE A 144 10.76 -10.75 -13.17
N SER A 145 11.17 -10.10 -14.27
CA SER A 145 10.28 -9.81 -15.41
C SER A 145 9.72 -11.09 -16.04
N LYS A 146 10.53 -12.14 -16.16
CA LYS A 146 10.09 -13.42 -16.72
C LYS A 146 9.12 -14.14 -15.80
N LYS A 147 9.40 -14.18 -14.49
CA LYS A 147 8.62 -14.92 -13.49
C LYS A 147 7.31 -14.25 -13.12
N THR A 148 7.26 -12.93 -13.21
CA THR A 148 6.07 -12.13 -12.86
C THR A 148 5.26 -11.69 -14.08
N PHE A 149 5.56 -12.22 -15.27
CA PHE A 149 4.85 -11.90 -16.50
C PHE A 149 3.34 -12.14 -16.35
N GLY A 150 2.54 -11.13 -16.69
CA GLY A 150 1.08 -11.19 -16.57
C GLY A 150 0.52 -11.11 -15.14
N ARG A 151 1.37 -10.91 -14.12
CA ARG A 151 0.96 -10.67 -12.73
C ARG A 151 1.00 -9.18 -12.39
N TRP A 152 0.08 -8.73 -11.55
CA TRP A 152 0.00 -7.32 -11.17
C TRP A 152 1.29 -6.82 -10.51
N MET A 153 1.91 -7.61 -9.61
CA MET A 153 3.18 -7.24 -8.95
C MET A 153 4.31 -7.03 -9.96
N GLY A 154 4.40 -7.88 -10.99
CA GLY A 154 5.38 -7.74 -12.05
C GLY A 154 5.19 -6.44 -12.82
N VAL A 155 3.96 -6.17 -13.24
CA VAL A 155 3.62 -4.94 -13.97
C VAL A 155 3.96 -3.69 -13.15
N LEU A 156 3.54 -3.64 -11.88
CA LEU A 156 3.80 -2.47 -11.02
C LEU A 156 5.29 -2.35 -10.64
N GLY A 157 5.93 -3.47 -10.34
CA GLY A 157 7.35 -3.53 -9.98
C GLY A 157 8.27 -3.07 -11.12
N LEU A 158 7.87 -3.30 -12.38
CA LEU A 158 8.60 -2.81 -13.55
C LEU A 158 8.23 -1.38 -13.95
N ALA A 159 7.00 -0.93 -13.66
CA ALA A 159 6.54 0.42 -13.99
C ALA A 159 7.43 1.53 -13.39
N ARG A 160 8.06 1.27 -12.23
CA ARG A 160 9.00 2.21 -11.57
C ARG A 160 10.21 2.60 -12.42
N TYR A 161 10.59 1.78 -13.40
CA TYR A 161 11.74 2.02 -14.27
C TYR A 161 11.36 2.84 -15.51
N LYS A 162 10.07 3.11 -15.71
CA LYS A 162 9.59 3.97 -16.79
C LYS A 162 9.71 5.44 -16.40
N LYS A 163 9.87 6.28 -17.41
CA LYS A 163 10.07 7.73 -17.22
C LYS A 163 8.87 8.57 -17.67
N ASP A 164 8.07 8.05 -18.58
CA ASP A 164 6.93 8.78 -19.13
C ASP A 164 5.64 8.46 -18.38
N PHE A 165 4.90 9.51 -18.05
CA PHE A 165 3.65 9.43 -17.30
C PHE A 165 2.62 8.52 -17.99
N VAL A 166 2.51 8.58 -19.32
CA VAL A 166 1.53 7.80 -20.10
C VAL A 166 1.76 6.30 -19.92
N SER A 167 3.00 5.83 -20.04
CA SER A 167 3.33 4.42 -19.88
C SER A 167 3.24 3.95 -18.43
N ILE A 168 3.57 4.80 -17.46
CA ILE A 168 3.36 4.51 -16.03
C ILE A 168 1.87 4.33 -15.77
N LYS A 169 1.03 5.27 -16.20
CA LYS A 169 -0.42 5.21 -16.01
C LYS A 169 -1.03 3.98 -16.68
N LYS A 170 -0.58 3.62 -17.88
CA LYS A 170 -1.01 2.39 -18.57
C LYS A 170 -0.71 1.15 -17.74
N ASP A 171 0.50 1.03 -17.19
CA ASP A 171 0.91 -0.13 -16.41
C ASP A 171 0.22 -0.17 -15.04
N VAL A 172 0.07 0.96 -14.35
CA VAL A 172 -0.69 1.01 -13.09
C VAL A 172 -2.14 0.61 -13.32
N THR A 173 -2.76 1.06 -14.41
CA THR A 173 -4.11 0.63 -14.80
C THR A 173 -4.17 -0.88 -15.04
N LEU A 174 -3.21 -1.43 -15.79
CA LEU A 174 -3.13 -2.87 -16.04
C LEU A 174 -2.93 -3.67 -14.75
N GLY A 175 -2.02 -3.23 -13.88
CA GLY A 175 -1.75 -3.85 -12.58
C GLY A 175 -2.99 -3.88 -11.69
N LEU A 176 -3.72 -2.76 -11.58
CA LEU A 176 -4.98 -2.70 -10.83
C LEU A 176 -6.03 -3.66 -11.39
N ASN A 177 -6.16 -3.75 -12.72
CA ASN A 177 -7.11 -4.67 -13.35
C ASN A 177 -6.75 -6.14 -13.11
N LEU A 178 -5.45 -6.47 -13.18
CA LEU A 178 -4.95 -7.82 -12.88
C LEU A 178 -5.18 -8.18 -11.40
N LEU A 179 -4.94 -7.24 -10.47
CA LEU A 179 -5.20 -7.42 -9.04
C LEU A 179 -6.69 -7.68 -8.77
N LYS A 180 -7.57 -6.83 -9.30
CA LYS A 180 -9.03 -7.00 -9.17
C LYS A 180 -9.50 -8.33 -9.77
N LYS A 181 -8.90 -8.75 -10.89
CA LYS A 181 -9.18 -10.06 -11.49
C LYS A 181 -8.73 -11.20 -10.56
N GLN A 182 -7.53 -11.15 -9.99
CA GLN A 182 -7.04 -12.17 -9.03
C GLN A 182 -7.98 -12.32 -7.82
N ILE A 183 -8.46 -11.20 -7.25
CA ILE A 183 -9.43 -11.21 -6.15
C ILE A 183 -10.75 -11.85 -6.60
N LYS A 184 -11.25 -11.50 -7.80
CA LYS A 184 -12.50 -12.03 -8.35
C LYS A 184 -12.42 -13.54 -8.64
N ASP A 185 -11.27 -14.01 -9.11
CA ASP A 185 -11.04 -15.41 -9.49
C ASP A 185 -10.86 -16.33 -8.27
N GLY A 186 -10.93 -15.79 -7.03
CA GLY A 186 -10.97 -16.59 -5.81
C GLY A 186 -9.61 -16.81 -5.13
N ASN A 187 -8.52 -16.23 -5.65
CA ASN A 187 -7.22 -16.17 -4.96
C ASN A 187 -7.21 -15.11 -3.83
N LYS A 188 -8.27 -15.08 -3.03
CA LYS A 188 -8.52 -14.10 -1.96
C LYS A 188 -7.54 -14.23 -0.80
N ASP A 189 -6.89 -15.39 -0.69
CA ASP A 189 -5.91 -15.72 0.34
C ASP A 189 -4.52 -15.11 0.10
N GLU A 190 -4.28 -14.50 -1.05
CA GLU A 190 -2.97 -13.95 -1.46
C GLU A 190 -2.94 -12.43 -1.51
N VAL A 191 -4.10 -11.77 -1.52
CA VAL A 191 -4.22 -10.33 -1.65
C VAL A 191 -4.94 -9.80 -0.42
N THR A 192 -4.42 -8.70 0.13
CA THR A 192 -5.02 -8.01 1.27
C THR A 192 -5.83 -6.79 0.86
N ASP A 193 -6.79 -6.39 1.69
CA ASP A 193 -7.50 -5.12 1.52
C ASP A 193 -6.52 -3.93 1.47
N GLU A 194 -5.44 -4.00 2.25
CA GLU A 194 -4.35 -3.03 2.28
C GLU A 194 -3.56 -2.93 0.97
N GLU A 195 -3.36 -4.05 0.26
CA GLU A 195 -2.71 -4.05 -1.05
C GLU A 195 -3.63 -3.54 -2.15
N LEU A 196 -4.90 -3.96 -2.13
CA LEU A 196 -5.90 -3.42 -3.04
C LEU A 196 -5.99 -1.90 -2.89
N PHE A 197 -6.05 -1.42 -1.64
CA PHE A 197 -6.01 0.00 -1.34
C PHE A 197 -4.77 0.67 -1.94
N GLN A 198 -3.58 0.12 -1.70
CA GLN A 198 -2.33 0.72 -2.17
C GLN A 198 -2.29 0.86 -3.70
N VAL A 199 -2.68 -0.19 -4.43
CA VAL A 199 -2.66 -0.17 -5.90
C VAL A 199 -3.76 0.73 -6.48
N GLN A 200 -4.96 0.71 -5.89
CA GLN A 200 -6.04 1.63 -6.25
C GLN A 200 -5.62 3.08 -6.01
N ASN A 201 -4.96 3.35 -4.89
CA ASN A 201 -4.45 4.67 -4.54
C ASN A 201 -3.37 5.16 -5.52
N MET A 202 -2.45 4.29 -5.97
CA MET A 202 -1.50 4.63 -7.04
C MET A 202 -2.22 5.08 -8.31
N TYR A 203 -3.26 4.35 -8.73
CA TYR A 203 -4.06 4.72 -9.89
C TYR A 203 -4.76 6.07 -9.70
N ASP A 204 -5.43 6.27 -8.57
CA ASP A 204 -6.16 7.50 -8.28
C ASP A 204 -5.23 8.72 -8.23
N SER A 205 -4.04 8.56 -7.66
CA SER A 205 -3.02 9.61 -7.61
C SER A 205 -2.58 10.06 -9.01
N LEU A 206 -2.44 9.12 -9.96
CA LEU A 206 -2.11 9.45 -11.35
C LEU A 206 -3.26 10.19 -12.05
N VAL A 207 -4.52 9.81 -11.79
CA VAL A 207 -5.67 10.54 -12.33
C VAL A 207 -5.72 11.97 -11.79
N VAL A 208 -5.54 12.13 -10.48
CA VAL A 208 -5.49 13.45 -9.84
C VAL A 208 -4.34 14.30 -10.37
N GLN A 209 -3.15 13.71 -10.57
CA GLN A 209 -2.01 14.41 -11.17
C GLN A 209 -2.34 14.92 -12.57
N GLU A 210 -2.95 14.09 -13.42
CA GLU A 210 -3.33 14.51 -14.79
C GLU A 210 -4.33 15.67 -14.78
N LEU A 211 -5.32 15.63 -13.89
CA LEU A 211 -6.30 16.71 -13.72
C LEU A 211 -5.63 17.99 -13.20
N LEU A 212 -4.64 17.85 -12.30
CA LEU A 212 -3.85 18.98 -11.78
C LEU A 212 -3.00 19.64 -12.88
N GLU A 213 -2.32 18.85 -13.72
CA GLU A 213 -1.54 19.35 -14.86
C GLU A 213 -2.42 20.14 -15.85
N LYS A 214 -3.67 19.71 -16.02
CA LYS A 214 -4.69 20.42 -16.83
C LYS A 214 -5.37 21.58 -16.09
N LYS A 215 -5.04 21.82 -14.82
CA LYS A 215 -5.65 22.84 -13.94
C LYS A 215 -7.17 22.67 -13.78
N GLU A 216 -7.67 21.44 -13.87
CA GLU A 216 -9.10 21.11 -13.78
C GLU A 216 -9.52 20.93 -12.31
N TYR A 217 -9.36 21.98 -11.49
CA TYR A 217 -9.44 21.90 -10.02
C TYR A 217 -10.78 21.37 -9.49
N GLN A 218 -11.93 21.78 -10.06
CA GLN A 218 -13.22 21.25 -9.64
C GLN A 218 -13.34 19.75 -9.93
N LYS A 219 -12.79 19.28 -11.06
CA LYS A 219 -12.80 17.85 -11.39
C LYS A 219 -11.94 17.02 -10.43
N ILE A 220 -10.90 17.60 -9.83
CA ILE A 220 -10.13 16.93 -8.77
C ILE A 220 -11.01 16.67 -7.54
N VAL A 221 -11.76 17.68 -7.09
CA VAL A 221 -12.70 17.55 -5.97
C VAL A 221 -13.80 16.54 -6.29
N ASP A 222 -14.40 16.64 -7.48
CA ASP A 222 -15.43 15.71 -7.92
C ASP A 222 -14.90 14.27 -8.01
N TYR A 223 -13.69 14.09 -8.55
CA TYR A 223 -13.05 12.78 -8.65
C TYR A 223 -12.82 12.17 -7.27
N TYR A 224 -12.29 12.94 -6.33
CA TYR A 224 -12.09 12.51 -4.95
C TYR A 224 -13.39 12.07 -4.30
N LEU A 225 -14.44 12.90 -4.36
CA LEU A 225 -15.73 12.62 -3.73
C LEU A 225 -16.41 11.36 -4.32
N ASN A 226 -16.31 11.19 -5.64
CA ASN A 226 -16.99 10.11 -6.36
C ASN A 226 -16.22 8.78 -6.34
N ASN A 227 -14.88 8.81 -6.34
CA ASN A 227 -14.06 7.62 -6.57
C ASN A 227 -13.21 7.23 -5.37
N MET A 228 -12.84 8.17 -4.50
CA MET A 228 -11.94 7.89 -3.38
C MET A 228 -12.73 7.89 -2.07
N ALA A 229 -13.41 8.97 -1.74
CA ALA A 229 -13.77 9.31 -0.36
C ALA A 229 -14.82 8.39 0.31
N ASN A 230 -15.57 7.61 -0.47
CA ASN A 230 -16.67 6.77 0.02
C ASN A 230 -16.48 5.27 -0.24
N GLN A 231 -15.25 4.83 -0.47
CA GLN A 231 -14.96 3.43 -0.84
C GLN A 231 -15.13 2.44 0.32
N ASN A 232 -15.41 1.19 -0.03
CA ASN A 232 -15.67 0.14 0.96
C ASN A 232 -14.41 -0.36 1.68
N TYR A 233 -13.23 -0.25 1.06
CA TYR A 233 -11.94 -0.70 1.59
C TYR A 233 -11.35 0.17 2.71
N TYR A 234 -12.07 1.18 3.20
CA TYR A 234 -11.68 1.96 4.38
C TYR A 234 -11.90 1.17 5.68
N THR A 235 -11.20 0.04 5.80
CA THR A 235 -11.21 -0.84 6.96
C THR A 235 -10.27 -0.30 8.05
N THR A 236 -10.40 -0.84 9.27
CA THR A 236 -9.50 -0.49 10.38
C THR A 236 -8.03 -0.74 10.02
N GLY A 237 -7.72 -1.84 9.32
CA GLY A 237 -6.35 -2.15 8.88
C GLY A 237 -5.79 -1.10 7.93
N VAL A 238 -6.59 -0.67 6.94
CA VAL A 238 -6.21 0.43 6.04
C VAL A 238 -6.02 1.75 6.79
N MET A 239 -6.89 2.07 7.75
CA MET A 239 -6.74 3.30 8.56
C MET A 239 -5.47 3.29 9.41
N MET A 240 -5.14 2.16 10.03
CA MET A 240 -3.92 2.03 10.83
C MET A 240 -2.67 2.14 9.95
N LYS A 241 -2.66 1.42 8.82
CA LYS A 241 -1.49 1.32 7.95
C LYS A 241 -1.23 2.55 7.08
N TYR A 242 -2.30 3.20 6.59
CA TYR A 242 -2.24 4.28 5.60
C TYR A 242 -2.92 5.57 6.04
N GLY A 243 -3.29 5.71 7.32
CA GLY A 243 -4.01 6.88 7.83
C GLY A 243 -3.32 8.21 7.50
N ASP A 244 -1.99 8.29 7.63
CA ASP A 244 -1.23 9.53 7.34
C ASP A 244 -1.29 9.91 5.85
N ARG A 245 -1.28 8.91 4.96
CA ARG A 245 -1.47 9.12 3.52
C ARG A 245 -2.87 9.62 3.21
N LEU A 246 -3.89 9.05 3.84
CA LEU A 246 -5.28 9.47 3.68
C LEU A 246 -5.50 10.90 4.21
N VAL A 247 -4.89 11.26 5.34
CA VAL A 247 -4.88 12.64 5.85
C VAL A 247 -4.22 13.59 4.85
N SER A 248 -3.09 13.20 4.26
CA SER A 248 -2.40 14.02 3.26
C SER A 248 -3.26 14.23 2.01
N GLN A 249 -4.00 13.21 1.57
CA GLN A 249 -4.92 13.29 0.43
C GLN A 249 -6.13 14.18 0.72
N LEU A 250 -6.72 14.03 1.91
CA LEU A 250 -7.79 14.89 2.39
C LEU A 250 -7.31 16.35 2.43
N GLY A 251 -6.14 16.60 3.01
CA GLY A 251 -5.51 17.91 3.07
C GLY A 251 -5.26 18.49 1.68
N PHE A 252 -4.77 17.69 0.73
CA PHE A 252 -4.57 18.11 -0.66
C PHE A 252 -5.87 18.57 -1.32
N VAL A 253 -6.95 17.78 -1.22
CA VAL A 253 -8.23 18.13 -1.87
C VAL A 253 -8.86 19.37 -1.22
N THR A 254 -8.75 19.49 0.11
CA THR A 254 -9.14 20.70 0.83
C THR A 254 -8.33 21.91 0.37
N ASP A 255 -7.01 21.79 0.24
CA ASP A 255 -6.13 22.85 -0.25
C ASP A 255 -6.50 23.29 -1.67
N ILE A 256 -6.85 22.35 -2.56
CA ILE A 256 -7.35 22.67 -3.90
C ILE A 256 -8.63 23.52 -3.81
N ASN A 257 -9.55 23.13 -2.94
CA ASN A 257 -10.80 23.87 -2.73
C ASN A 257 -10.56 25.27 -2.16
N GLU A 258 -9.67 25.42 -1.18
CA GLU A 258 -9.33 26.71 -0.57
C GLU A 258 -8.65 27.65 -1.56
N LYS A 259 -7.63 27.15 -2.27
CA LYS A 259 -6.71 27.99 -3.06
C LYS A 259 -7.23 28.28 -4.46
N PHE A 260 -7.98 27.36 -5.07
CA PHE A 260 -8.36 27.45 -6.49
C PHE A 260 -9.87 27.52 -6.73
N LEU A 261 -10.71 27.21 -5.74
CA LEU A 261 -12.17 27.18 -5.89
C LEU A 261 -12.88 28.15 -4.93
N ASN A 262 -12.19 29.24 -4.56
CA ASN A 262 -12.73 30.32 -3.73
C ASN A 262 -13.34 29.83 -2.40
N LYS A 263 -12.76 28.79 -1.79
CA LYS A 263 -13.26 28.20 -0.53
C LYS A 263 -14.72 27.79 -0.64
N ASN A 264 -15.08 27.09 -1.72
CA ASN A 264 -16.46 26.64 -1.95
C ASN A 264 -16.96 25.83 -0.73
N LYS A 265 -17.97 26.37 -0.04
CA LYS A 265 -18.53 25.78 1.20
C LYS A 265 -19.21 24.43 0.95
N GLU A 266 -19.89 24.28 -0.18
CA GLU A 266 -20.57 23.03 -0.53
C GLU A 266 -19.56 21.89 -0.70
N ASN A 267 -18.40 22.17 -1.32
CA ASN A 267 -17.32 21.19 -1.43
C ASN A 267 -16.78 20.77 -0.05
N PHE A 268 -16.61 21.72 0.87
CA PHE A 268 -16.19 21.42 2.25
C PHE A 268 -17.19 20.53 2.98
N GLU A 269 -18.48 20.88 2.95
CA GLU A 269 -19.53 20.09 3.57
C GLU A 269 -19.59 18.67 3.00
N LYS A 270 -19.43 18.51 1.68
CA LYS A 270 -19.35 17.19 1.05
C LYS A 270 -18.13 16.41 1.55
N ILE A 271 -16.95 17.02 1.59
CA ILE A 271 -15.69 16.39 2.03
C ILE A 271 -15.80 15.90 3.49
N MET A 272 -16.31 16.74 4.39
CA MET A 272 -16.47 16.39 5.82
C MET A 272 -17.50 15.27 6.04
N ASN A 273 -18.44 15.08 5.12
CA ASN A 273 -19.44 14.03 5.19
C ASN A 273 -19.01 12.70 4.55
N THR A 274 -17.79 12.61 4.03
CA THR A 274 -17.29 11.39 3.40
C THR A 274 -16.99 10.29 4.41
N LYS A 275 -17.04 9.03 3.96
CA LYS A 275 -16.66 7.88 4.78
C LYS A 275 -15.23 7.97 5.28
N VAL A 276 -14.27 8.30 4.40
CA VAL A 276 -12.85 8.40 4.77
C VAL A 276 -12.61 9.44 5.87
N TYR A 277 -13.29 10.60 5.81
CA TYR A 277 -13.20 11.62 6.85
C TYR A 277 -13.64 11.06 8.20
N ARG A 278 -14.82 10.44 8.24
CA ARG A 278 -15.39 9.85 9.47
C ARG A 278 -14.53 8.72 10.03
N GLU A 279 -13.95 7.88 9.18
CA GLU A 279 -13.06 6.80 9.64
C GLU A 279 -11.73 7.36 10.18
N LEU A 280 -11.18 8.40 9.56
CA LEU A 280 -9.99 9.09 10.08
C LEU A 280 -10.25 9.80 11.42
N GLU A 281 -11.43 10.38 11.59
CA GLU A 281 -11.86 10.99 12.86
C GLU A 281 -11.92 9.95 13.98
N LYS A 282 -12.49 8.76 13.74
CA LYS A 282 -12.56 7.67 14.72
C LYS A 282 -11.18 7.21 15.21
N VAL A 283 -10.16 7.26 14.35
CA VAL A 283 -8.78 6.86 14.71
C VAL A 283 -7.91 8.05 15.16
N GLY A 284 -8.52 9.23 15.38
CA GLY A 284 -7.83 10.42 15.87
C GLY A 284 -6.82 11.00 14.88
N LYS A 285 -6.95 10.71 13.59
CA LYS A 285 -6.04 11.16 12.53
C LYS A 285 -6.47 12.45 11.85
N VAL A 286 -7.74 12.84 12.01
CA VAL A 286 -8.24 14.13 11.54
C VAL A 286 -8.79 14.88 12.74
N ILE A 287 -8.34 16.12 12.88
CA ILE A 287 -8.98 17.13 13.71
C ILE A 287 -9.79 17.98 12.74
N ILE A 288 -11.01 18.33 13.17
CA ILE A 288 -11.94 19.25 12.51
C ILE A 288 -11.15 20.26 11.67
N ILE A 289 -11.37 20.27 10.35
CA ILE A 289 -10.83 21.29 9.44
C ILE A 289 -11.55 22.60 9.80
N ASN A 290 -11.18 23.20 10.92
CA ASN A 290 -11.71 24.46 11.39
C ASN A 290 -11.05 25.57 10.58
N LYS A 291 -11.79 26.07 9.58
CA LYS A 291 -11.67 27.44 9.07
C LYS A 291 -13.04 27.97 8.66
#